data_AF-A0A366LVD7-F1
#
_entry.id   AF-A0A366LVD7-F1
#
_cell.length_a   1.000
_cell.length_b   1.000
_cell.length_c   1.000
_cell.angle_alpha   90.00
_cell.angle_beta   90.00
_cell.angle_gamma   90.00
#
_symmetry.space_group_name_H-M   'P 1'
#
loop_
_entity.id
_entity.type
_entity.pdbx_description
1 polymer ?
#
loop_
_entity_poly.entity_id
_entity_poly.type
_entity_poly.pdbx_seq_one_letter_code
_entity_poly.pdbx_strand_id
1 'polypeptide(L)' 'MWGNRSGTEPKNAKSPLRVRAGLAAVALPLALAATIFFVYRAVATGESVWTVEAVISAAVAVTAAIDLVVIRRRMGNRQ' A
#
# COMPACT_ATOMS: atom_id res chain seq x y z
N MET A 1 -26.89 -29.94 -16.77
CA MET A 1 -25.46 -29.82 -17.11
C MET A 1 -24.94 -28.48 -16.62
N TRP A 2 -24.49 -28.38 -15.37
CA TRP A 2 -23.90 -27.14 -14.87
C TRP A 2 -22.41 -27.17 -15.20
N GLY A 3 -22.03 -26.38 -16.20
CA GLY A 3 -20.67 -26.29 -16.70
C GLY A 3 -19.73 -25.89 -15.58
N ASN A 4 -18.76 -26.77 -15.34
CA ASN A 4 -17.61 -26.52 -14.48
C ASN A 4 -16.88 -25.29 -15.04
N ARG A 5 -17.12 -24.10 -14.47
CA ARG A 5 -16.31 -22.91 -14.74
C ARG A 5 -14.97 -23.11 -14.05
N SER A 6 -14.18 -24.02 -14.59
CA SER A 6 -12.74 -24.05 -14.36
C SER A 6 -12.24 -22.68 -14.74
N GLY A 7 -11.88 -21.88 -13.74
CA GLY A 7 -11.31 -20.56 -13.95
C GLY A 7 -10.06 -20.72 -14.80
N THR A 8 -10.18 -20.46 -16.09
CA THR A 8 -9.08 -20.24 -17.03
C THR A 8 -8.44 -18.88 -16.78
N GLU A 9 -8.36 -18.45 -15.51
CA GLU A 9 -7.65 -17.24 -15.15
C GLU A 9 -6.16 -17.55 -15.36
N PRO A 10 -5.49 -16.85 -16.28
CA PRO A 10 -4.12 -17.18 -16.62
C PRO A 10 -3.26 -17.05 -15.36
N LYS A 11 -2.58 -18.14 -14.97
CA LYS A 11 -1.57 -18.19 -13.88
C LYS A 11 -0.45 -17.14 -14.05
N ASN A 12 -0.39 -16.52 -15.24
CA ASN A 12 0.49 -15.41 -15.62
C ASN A 12 -0.08 -14.00 -15.37
N ALA A 13 -1.21 -13.84 -14.66
CA ALA A 13 -1.59 -12.58 -14.02
C ALA A 13 -0.63 -12.20 -12.86
N LYS A 14 0.69 -12.35 -13.09
CA LYS A 14 1.77 -11.85 -12.24
C LYS A 14 2.01 -10.36 -12.46
N SER A 15 1.62 -9.82 -13.63
CA SER A 15 1.72 -8.38 -13.95
C SER A 15 1.03 -7.48 -12.91
N PRO A 16 -0.24 -7.74 -12.51
CA PRO A 16 -0.93 -6.96 -11.48
C PRO A 16 -0.19 -6.93 -10.13
N LEU A 17 0.36 -8.08 -9.71
CA LEU A 17 1.04 -8.21 -8.41
C LEU A 17 2.39 -7.48 -8.40
N ARG A 18 3.16 -7.53 -9.49
CA ARG A 18 4.46 -6.84 -9.58
C ARG A 18 4.28 -5.33 -9.67
N VAL A 19 3.28 -4.85 -10.41
CA VAL A 19 2.96 -3.42 -10.50
C VAL A 19 2.49 -2.87 -9.16
N ARG A 20 1.58 -3.58 -8.46
CA ARG A 20 1.19 -3.22 -7.09
C ARG A 20 2.38 -3.20 -6.14
N ALA A 21 3.29 -4.17 -6.23
CA ALA A 21 4.49 -4.18 -5.40
C ALA A 21 5.38 -2.97 -5.66
N GLY A 22 5.59 -2.61 -6.93
CA GLY A 22 6.37 -1.43 -7.33
C GLY A 22 5.72 -0.13 -6.84
N LEU A 23 4.41 0.03 -7.05
CA LEU A 23 3.66 1.19 -6.58
C LEU A 23 3.70 1.30 -5.05
N ALA A 24 3.46 0.21 -4.32
CA ALA A 24 3.50 0.22 -2.86
C ALA A 24 4.91 0.47 -2.32
N ALA A 25 5.96 -0.02 -2.99
CA ALA A 25 7.35 0.22 -2.62
C ALA A 25 7.76 1.70 -2.74
N VAL A 26 7.17 2.43 -3.70
CA VAL A 26 7.39 3.88 -3.87
C VAL A 26 6.45 4.70 -2.98
N ALA A 27 5.18 4.28 -2.90
CA ALA A 27 4.17 4.97 -2.10
C ALA A 27 4.51 4.97 -0.61
N LEU A 28 5.04 3.86 -0.08
CA LEU A 28 5.37 3.75 1.34
C LEU A 28 6.39 4.82 1.81
N PRO A 29 7.61 4.96 1.22
CA PRO A 29 8.56 5.96 1.68
C PRO A 29 8.05 7.39 1.47
N LEU A 30 7.31 7.67 0.39
CA LEU A 30 6.71 8.99 0.16
C LEU A 30 5.65 9.32 1.22
N ALA A 31 4.77 8.37 1.53
CA ALA A 31 3.73 8.54 2.54
C ALA A 31 4.34 8.72 3.93
N LEU A 32 5.41 7.98 4.27
CA LEU A 32 6.14 8.16 5.52
C LEU A 32 6.79 9.55 5.62
N ALA A 33 7.47 10.00 4.57
CA ALA A 33 8.08 11.33 4.54
C ALA A 33 7.03 12.44 4.70
N ALA A 34 5.90 12.32 3.99
CA ALA A 34 4.77 13.24 4.12
C ALA A 34 4.19 13.24 5.54
N THR A 35 4.01 12.05 6.13
CA THR A 35 3.52 11.91 7.51
C THR A 35 4.42 12.64 8.50
N ILE A 36 5.73 12.39 8.43
CA ILE A 36 6.72 13.05 9.31
C ILE A 36 6.67 14.57 9.12
N PHE A 37 6.61 15.03 7.88
CA PHE A 37 6.51 16.46 7.57
C PHE A 37 5.25 17.09 8.18
N PHE A 38 4.08 16.47 8.00
CA PHE A 38 2.83 16.99 8.51
C PHE A 38 2.75 16.93 10.04
N VAL A 39 3.28 15.88 10.68
CA VAL A 39 3.42 15.84 12.15
C VAL A 39 4.29 16.98 12.64
N TYR A 40 5.45 17.21 12.01
CA TYR A 40 6.33 18.32 12.37
C TYR A 40 5.61 19.66 12.22
N ARG A 41 4.88 19.87 11.12
CA ARG A 41 4.10 21.10 10.90
C ARG A 41 2.98 21.27 11.92
N ALA A 42 2.28 20.20 12.30
CA ALA A 42 1.24 20.23 13.31
C ALA A 42 1.80 20.66 14.67
N VAL A 43 2.95 20.13 15.07
CA VAL A 43 3.62 20.52 16.32
C VAL A 43 4.13 21.96 16.26
N ALA A 44 4.70 22.38 15.12
CA ALA A 44 5.28 23.71 14.98
C ALA A 44 4.24 24.85 14.90
N THR A 45 3.07 24.58 14.31
CA THR A 45 2.05 25.61 14.05
C THR A 45 0.85 25.52 15.00
N GLY A 46 0.56 24.34 15.54
CA GLY A 46 -0.67 24.07 16.29
C GLY A 46 -1.94 24.05 15.45
N GLU A 47 -1.86 24.19 14.11
CA GLU A 47 -3.04 24.18 13.25
C GLU A 47 -3.54 22.74 13.03
N SER A 48 -4.84 22.54 13.22
CA SER A 48 -5.49 21.23 13.09
C SER A 48 -5.42 20.64 11.68
N VAL A 49 -5.27 21.48 10.65
CA VAL A 49 -5.14 21.04 9.25
C VAL A 49 -3.96 20.08 9.09
N TRP A 50 -2.82 20.38 9.70
CA TRP A 50 -1.64 19.52 9.59
C TRP A 50 -1.81 18.19 10.32
N THR A 51 -2.60 18.16 11.40
CA THR A 51 -2.97 16.91 12.07
C THR A 51 -3.83 16.03 11.17
N VAL A 52 -4.81 16.61 10.46
CA VAL A 52 -5.66 15.87 9.51
C VAL A 52 -4.81 15.29 8.37
N GLU A 53 -3.92 16.10 7.78
CA GLU A 53 -3.01 15.64 6.72
C GLU A 53 -2.04 14.55 7.20
N ALA A 54 -1.54 14.66 8.44
CA ALA A 54 -0.72 13.62 9.06
C ALA A 54 -1.49 12.30 9.21
N VAL A 55 -2.76 12.34 9.60
CA VAL A 55 -3.60 11.14 9.73
C VAL A 55 -3.86 10.50 8.36
N ILE A 56 -4.18 11.30 7.34
CA ILE A 56 -4.41 10.80 5.97
C ILE A 56 -3.15 10.14 5.42
N SER A 57 -2.01 10.82 5.50
CA SER A 57 -0.72 10.28 5.02
C SER A 57 -0.29 9.02 5.79
N ALA A 58 -0.53 8.96 7.11
CA ALA A 58 -0.30 7.76 7.91
C ALA A 58 -1.17 6.58 7.45
N ALA A 59 -2.46 6.81 7.16
CA ALA A 59 -3.36 5.77 6.65
C ALA A 59 -2.90 5.22 5.30
N VAL A 60 -2.40 6.08 4.41
CA VAL A 60 -1.80 5.68 3.14
C VAL A 60 -0.54 4.84 3.36
N ALA A 61 0.35 5.27 4.27
CA ALA A 61 1.56 4.51 4.61
C ALA A 61 1.23 3.10 5.15
N VAL A 62 0.23 2.98 6.03
CA VAL A 62 -0.24 1.70 6.54
C VAL A 62 -0.77 0.81 5.42
N THR A 63 -1.55 1.36 4.51
CA THR A 63 -2.10 0.61 3.37
C THR A 63 -0.98 0.09 2.46
N ALA A 64 -0.01 0.94 2.11
CA ALA A 64 1.15 0.55 1.31
C ALA A 64 2.01 -0.52 2.00
N ALA A 65 2.18 -0.42 3.32
CA ALA A 65 2.89 -1.43 4.11
C ALA A 65 2.16 -2.78 4.10
N ILE A 66 0.83 -2.79 4.28
CA ILE A 66 0.00 -3.99 4.21
C ILE A 66 0.12 -4.64 2.82
N ASP A 67 0.01 -3.85 1.76
CA ASP A 67 0.15 -4.34 0.38
C ASP A 67 1.50 -5.04 0.17
N LEU A 68 2.60 -4.41 0.60
CA LEU A 68 3.94 -5.02 0.50
C LEU A 68 4.05 -6.31 1.31
N VAL A 69 3.51 -6.36 2.53
CA VAL A 69 3.53 -7.55 3.39
C VAL A 69 2.72 -8.68 2.76
N VAL A 70 1.51 -8.40 2.27
CA VAL A 70 0.65 -9.40 1.62
C VAL A 70 1.30 -9.95 0.36
N ILE A 71 1.89 -9.10 -0.46
CA ILE A 71 2.61 -9.51 -1.67
C ILE A 71 3.83 -10.37 -1.30
N ARG A 72 4.63 -9.93 -0.32
CA ARG A 72 5.82 -10.68 0.14
C ARG A 72 5.44 -12.07 0.66
N ARG A 73 4.37 -12.17 1.45
CA ARG A 73 3.82 -13.46 1.93
C ARG A 73 3.33 -14.35 0.79
N ARG A 74 2.60 -13.79 -0.19
CA ARG A 74 2.11 -14.54 -1.36
C ARG A 74 3.24 -15.02 -2.28
N MET A 75 4.37 -14.31 -2.33
CA MET A 75 5.55 -14.74 -3.09
C MET A 75 6.33 -15.83 -2.35
N GLY A 76 6.46 -15.73 -1.03
CA GLY A 76 7.11 -16.74 -0.20
C GLY A 76 6.37 -18.08 -0.17
N ASN A 77 5.03 -18.09 -0.14
CA ASN A 77 4.22 -19.32 -0.14
C ASN A 77 4.11 -20.01 -1.52
N ARG A 78 4.81 -19.51 -2.54
CA ARG A 78 4.85 -20.09 -3.90
C ARG A 78 6.19 -20.77 -4.24
N GLN A 79 7.12 -20.81 -3.30
CA GLN A 79 8.33 -21.64 -3.36
C GLN A 79 8.12 -22.89 -2.51
#